data_AF-A0A1Y4HNX6-F1
#
_entry.id   AF-A0A1Y4HNX6-F1
#
_cell.length_a   1.000
_cell.length_b   1.000
_cell.length_c   1.000
_cell.angle_alpha   90.00
_cell.angle_beta   90.00
_cell.angle_gamma   90.00
#
_symmetry.space_group_name_H-M   'P 1'
#
loop_
_entity.id
_entity.type
_entity.pdbx_description
1 polymer ?
#
loop_
_entity_poly.entity_id
_entity_poly.type
_entity_poly.pdbx_seq_one_letter_code
_entity_poly.pdbx_strand_id
1 'polypeptide(L)'
;MVTLLIILMMACNLWILFYLTCERKEERTGDFSGKAGKEEQQQKPLADIMGKSLFRMPERTPQATTTAPNAATTVRSEAVDEKDVTFADELKDTGNHAAEKDASRQVPDEDLDKVFEDNRAYDTDEDFDEEPPQAGGSTFDEIDRAAKTVKDARAEETDVLQAGKVFHELEGTEFYNMFRRNNARYEARVSGMVDAYLASIRPVQKRPRMKAAAQKEYENFNIRDYV
;
A
#
# COMPACT_ATOMS: atom_id res chain seq x y z
N MET A 1 -21.60 -21.24 54.12
CA MET A 1 -21.49 -20.05 53.24
C MET A 1 -20.09 -19.91 52.65
N VAL A 2 -19.04 -19.70 53.46
CA VAL A 2 -17.67 -19.52 52.96
C VAL A 2 -17.12 -20.74 52.21
N THR A 3 -17.41 -21.97 52.67
CA THR A 3 -17.00 -23.20 51.98
C THR A 3 -17.61 -23.36 50.59
N LEU A 4 -18.88 -22.95 50.41
CA LEU A 4 -19.53 -22.95 49.10
C LEU A 4 -18.89 -21.93 48.15
N LEU A 5 -18.49 -20.77 48.66
CA LEU A 5 -17.77 -19.75 47.87
C LEU A 5 -16.39 -20.25 47.44
N ILE A 6 -15.68 -20.97 48.30
CA ILE A 6 -14.36 -21.55 47.97
C ILE A 6 -14.51 -22.63 46.90
N ILE A 7 -15.50 -23.53 47.02
CA ILE A 7 -15.78 -24.57 46.03
C ILE A 7 -16.18 -23.95 44.69
N LEU A 8 -17.05 -22.93 44.70
CA LEU A 8 -17.47 -22.20 43.51
C LEU A 8 -16.29 -21.49 42.84
N MET A 9 -15.42 -20.86 43.62
CA MET A 9 -14.21 -20.21 43.11
C MET A 9 -13.29 -21.25 42.47
N MET A 10 -13.07 -22.40 43.11
CA MET A 10 -12.21 -23.46 42.58
C MET A 10 -12.79 -24.05 41.28
N ALA A 11 -14.11 -24.23 41.21
CA ALA A 11 -14.82 -24.68 40.01
C ALA A 11 -14.73 -23.65 38.86
N CYS A 12 -14.89 -22.35 39.14
CA CYS A 12 -14.70 -21.28 38.14
C CYS A 12 -13.27 -21.27 37.58
N ASN A 13 -12.26 -21.42 38.44
CA ASN A 13 -10.86 -21.46 38.00
C ASN A 13 -10.59 -22.69 37.12
N LEU A 14 -11.10 -23.86 37.51
CA LEU A 14 -11.02 -25.08 36.69
C LEU A 14 -11.75 -24.93 35.35
N TRP A 15 -12.91 -24.27 35.33
CA TRP A 15 -13.66 -24.00 34.10
C TRP A 15 -12.88 -23.07 33.16
N ILE A 16 -12.29 -21.98 33.68
CA ILE A 16 -11.45 -21.06 32.89
C ILE A 16 -10.20 -21.78 32.36
N LEU A 17 -9.56 -22.62 33.19
CA LEU A 17 -8.40 -23.41 32.77
C LEU A 17 -8.76 -24.42 31.68
N PHE A 18 -9.93 -25.06 31.80
CA PHE A 18 -10.46 -25.97 30.79
C PHE A 18 -10.76 -25.24 29.48
N TYR A 19 -11.41 -24.08 29.53
CA TYR A 19 -11.68 -23.24 28.37
C TYR A 19 -10.39 -22.82 27.63
N LEU A 20 -9.41 -22.29 28.37
CA LEU A 20 -8.11 -21.91 27.80
C LEU A 20 -7.33 -23.10 27.23
N THR A 21 -7.44 -24.27 27.86
CA THR A 21 -6.75 -25.47 27.38
C THR A 21 -7.46 -26.08 26.17
N CYS A 22 -8.79 -26.00 26.10
CA CYS A 22 -9.59 -26.41 24.95
C CYS A 22 -9.35 -25.49 23.75
N GLU A 23 -9.37 -24.17 23.92
CA GLU A 23 -9.05 -23.20 22.87
C GLU A 23 -7.64 -23.43 22.32
N ARG A 24 -6.66 -23.60 23.21
CA ARG A 24 -5.28 -23.93 22.82
C ARG A 24 -5.13 -25.31 22.18
N LYS A 25 -6.06 -26.24 22.46
CA LYS A 25 -6.11 -27.54 21.81
C LYS A 25 -6.77 -27.43 20.44
N GLU A 26 -7.74 -26.57 20.24
CA GLU A 26 -8.37 -26.27 18.94
C GLU A 26 -7.37 -25.61 17.99
N GLU A 27 -6.55 -24.68 18.49
CA GLU A 27 -5.39 -24.14 17.75
C GLU A 27 -4.36 -25.22 17.37
N ARG A 28 -4.15 -26.24 18.23
CA ARG A 28 -3.23 -27.35 17.95
C ARG A 28 -3.87 -28.50 17.16
N THR A 29 -5.19 -28.69 17.19
CA THR A 29 -5.88 -29.74 16.45
C THR A 29 -6.36 -29.27 15.08
N GLY A 30 -6.41 -27.96 14.82
CA GLY A 30 -6.42 -27.41 13.46
C GLY A 30 -5.18 -27.81 12.65
N ASP A 31 -4.03 -27.97 13.31
CA ASP A 31 -2.76 -28.35 12.66
C ASP A 31 -2.41 -29.86 12.78
N PHE A 32 -3.07 -30.62 13.67
CA PHE A 32 -2.74 -32.04 13.91
C PHE A 32 -3.91 -33.03 13.70
N SER A 33 -5.08 -32.57 13.22
CA SER A 33 -6.17 -33.44 12.75
C SER A 33 -5.97 -33.87 11.28
N GLY A 34 -4.74 -34.23 10.93
CA GLY A 34 -4.36 -34.68 9.60
C GLY A 34 -3.33 -35.80 9.70
N LYS A 35 -3.82 -37.04 9.80
CA LYS A 35 -3.08 -38.30 9.61
C LYS A 35 -2.09 -38.71 10.72
N ALA A 36 -2.61 -39.41 11.72
CA ALA A 36 -1.87 -40.50 12.35
C ALA A 36 -2.43 -41.83 11.82
N GLY A 37 -1.68 -42.51 10.95
CA GLY A 37 -2.05 -43.84 10.50
C GLY A 37 -1.34 -44.32 9.24
N LYS A 38 -0.25 -45.07 9.47
CA LYS A 38 0.42 -46.06 8.62
C LYS A 38 1.65 -45.61 7.81
N GLU A 39 2.73 -46.23 8.26
CA GLU A 39 4.04 -46.39 7.65
C GLU A 39 3.93 -47.05 6.25
N GLU A 40 4.83 -46.64 5.35
CA GLU A 40 5.72 -47.45 4.50
C GLU A 40 6.02 -46.77 3.16
N GLN A 41 7.22 -47.08 2.65
CA GLN A 41 7.90 -46.61 1.44
C GLN A 41 7.05 -45.90 0.36
N GLN A 42 7.58 -44.80 -0.22
CA GLN A 42 8.30 -44.83 -1.51
C GLN A 42 8.70 -43.40 -1.94
N GLN A 43 9.97 -43.22 -2.34
CA GLN A 43 10.46 -42.02 -3.04
C GLN A 43 9.80 -41.88 -4.43
N LYS A 44 9.22 -40.71 -4.78
CA LYS A 44 9.37 -39.98 -6.09
C LYS A 44 8.44 -38.73 -6.20
N PRO A 45 8.65 -37.83 -7.20
CA PRO A 45 8.99 -36.42 -6.98
C PRO A 45 7.81 -35.44 -7.12
N LEU A 46 8.09 -34.18 -6.76
CA LEU A 46 7.30 -32.97 -7.02
C LEU A 46 6.57 -33.00 -8.36
N ALA A 47 5.24 -32.99 -8.31
CA ALA A 47 4.38 -32.46 -9.35
C ALA A 47 3.02 -32.10 -8.76
N ASP A 48 2.48 -30.98 -9.23
CA ASP A 48 1.08 -30.56 -9.10
C ASP A 48 0.72 -29.67 -7.90
N ILE A 49 1.42 -28.54 -7.76
CA ILE A 49 0.84 -27.31 -7.18
C ILE A 49 0.00 -26.65 -8.28
N MET A 50 -1.08 -27.30 -8.70
CA MET A 50 -2.13 -26.66 -9.50
C MET A 50 -3.46 -26.89 -8.78
N GLY A 51 -4.03 -25.82 -8.23
CA GLY A 51 -5.36 -25.85 -7.66
C GLY A 51 -6.35 -26.32 -8.74
N LYS A 52 -6.96 -27.48 -8.53
CA LYS A 52 -8.00 -28.01 -9.41
C LYS A 52 -9.22 -27.10 -9.31
N SER A 53 -9.31 -26.12 -10.21
CA SER A 53 -10.45 -25.21 -10.30
C SER A 53 -11.73 -26.02 -10.54
N LEU A 54 -12.71 -25.86 -9.66
CA LEU A 54 -14.04 -26.44 -9.79
C LEU A 54 -14.96 -25.58 -10.68
N PHE A 55 -14.41 -24.56 -11.34
CA PHE A 55 -15.18 -23.69 -12.22
C PHE A 55 -15.64 -24.48 -13.45
N ARG A 56 -16.96 -24.68 -13.57
CA ARG A 56 -17.60 -25.12 -14.81
C ARG A 56 -18.22 -23.94 -15.51
N MET A 57 -17.65 -23.59 -16.67
CA MET A 57 -18.24 -22.64 -17.59
C MET A 57 -19.41 -23.33 -18.33
N PRO A 58 -20.64 -22.78 -18.30
CA PRO A 58 -21.71 -23.31 -19.13
C PRO A 58 -21.35 -23.10 -20.61
N GLU A 59 -21.54 -24.13 -21.43
CA GLU A 59 -21.29 -24.09 -22.87
C GLU A 59 -22.19 -23.03 -23.52
N ARG A 60 -21.60 -21.90 -23.92
CA ARG A 60 -22.22 -21.01 -24.89
C ARG A 60 -22.05 -21.68 -26.24
N THR A 61 -23.15 -22.15 -26.82
CA THR A 61 -23.19 -22.53 -28.23
C THR A 61 -22.64 -21.37 -29.06
N PRO A 62 -21.56 -21.55 -29.84
CA PRO A 62 -21.11 -20.53 -30.75
C PRO A 62 -22.21 -20.33 -31.79
N GLN A 63 -22.88 -19.18 -31.78
CA GLN A 63 -23.65 -18.78 -32.95
C GLN A 63 -22.68 -18.76 -34.13
N ALA A 64 -23.07 -19.47 -35.19
CA ALA A 64 -22.29 -19.62 -36.39
C ALA A 64 -21.74 -18.26 -36.84
N THR A 65 -20.43 -18.27 -37.12
CA THR A 65 -19.67 -17.17 -37.69
C THR A 65 -20.45 -16.52 -38.83
N THR A 66 -21.07 -15.37 -38.55
CA THR A 66 -21.51 -14.48 -39.62
C THR A 66 -20.28 -13.75 -40.11
N THR A 67 -19.77 -14.18 -41.25
CA THR A 67 -18.65 -13.56 -41.98
C THR A 67 -19.11 -12.24 -42.63
N ALA A 68 -19.51 -11.26 -41.83
CA ALA A 68 -19.80 -9.91 -42.33
C ALA A 68 -19.51 -8.87 -41.24
N PRO A 69 -18.61 -7.90 -41.46
CA PRO A 69 -18.43 -6.78 -40.55
C PRO A 69 -19.71 -5.94 -40.53
N ASN A 70 -20.32 -5.76 -39.35
CA ASN A 70 -21.53 -4.95 -39.13
C ASN A 70 -21.32 -3.43 -39.26
N ALA A 71 -20.27 -2.99 -39.97
CA ALA A 71 -19.91 -1.58 -40.10
C ALA A 71 -20.77 -0.81 -41.13
N ALA A 72 -21.70 -1.47 -41.84
CA ALA A 72 -22.54 -0.81 -42.84
C ALA A 72 -23.93 -1.44 -42.99
N THR A 73 -24.54 -1.87 -41.88
CA THR A 73 -25.96 -2.26 -41.88
C THR A 73 -26.78 -1.06 -41.41
N THR A 74 -27.52 -0.43 -42.32
CA THR A 74 -28.57 0.54 -41.98
C THR A 74 -29.70 -0.23 -41.31
N VAL A 75 -29.56 -0.48 -40.00
CA VAL A 75 -30.65 -1.03 -39.19
C VAL A 75 -31.75 0.03 -39.19
N ARG A 76 -32.91 -0.34 -39.71
CA ARG A 76 -34.11 0.51 -39.70
C ARG A 76 -34.40 0.89 -38.25
N SER A 77 -34.20 2.18 -37.94
CA SER A 77 -34.46 2.77 -36.64
C SER A 77 -35.88 2.43 -36.19
N GLU A 78 -35.98 1.73 -35.06
CA GLU A 78 -37.20 1.66 -34.27
C GLU A 78 -37.54 3.08 -33.80
N ALA A 79 -38.83 3.43 -33.80
CA ALA A 79 -39.29 4.75 -33.38
C ALA A 79 -39.12 4.89 -31.86
N VAL A 80 -37.92 5.30 -31.45
CA VAL A 80 -37.62 5.67 -30.07
C VAL A 80 -38.24 7.04 -29.82
N ASP A 81 -39.11 7.12 -28.81
CA ASP A 81 -39.75 8.37 -28.38
C ASP A 81 -38.67 9.36 -27.91
N GLU A 82 -38.74 10.61 -28.38
CA GLU A 82 -37.72 11.65 -28.19
C GLU A 82 -37.49 12.01 -26.70
N LYS A 83 -38.34 11.50 -25.80
CA LYS A 83 -38.24 11.73 -24.35
C LYS A 83 -37.33 10.76 -23.60
N ASP A 84 -36.86 9.68 -24.24
CA ASP A 84 -36.05 8.65 -23.58
C ASP A 84 -34.53 8.79 -23.84
N VAL A 85 -34.11 9.84 -24.56
CA VAL A 85 -32.69 10.19 -24.73
C VAL A 85 -32.27 11.06 -23.53
N THR A 86 -31.64 10.44 -22.54
CA THR A 86 -31.14 11.10 -21.31
C THR A 86 -29.86 11.93 -21.50
N PHE A 87 -29.44 12.15 -22.75
CA PHE A 87 -28.43 13.15 -23.08
C PHE A 87 -29.16 14.40 -23.54
N ALA A 88 -29.12 15.43 -22.70
CA ALA A 88 -29.76 16.70 -22.94
C ALA A 88 -29.11 17.39 -24.17
N ASP A 89 -29.74 17.25 -25.34
CA ASP A 89 -29.43 18.08 -26.50
C ASP A 89 -30.26 19.36 -26.41
N GLU A 90 -29.78 20.27 -25.55
CA GLU A 90 -30.38 21.57 -25.31
C GLU A 90 -29.79 22.61 -26.27
N LEU A 91 -30.26 22.63 -27.51
CA LEU A 91 -30.22 23.86 -28.29
C LEU A 91 -31.56 24.09 -28.99
N LYS A 92 -32.53 24.51 -28.18
CA LYS A 92 -33.75 25.14 -28.68
C LYS A 92 -33.41 26.57 -29.10
N ASP A 93 -33.35 26.73 -30.42
CA ASP A 93 -33.63 27.94 -31.19
C ASP A 93 -34.55 28.91 -30.44
N THR A 94 -33.95 29.90 -29.78
CA THR A 94 -34.63 31.12 -29.37
C THR A 94 -33.74 32.28 -29.78
N GLY A 95 -34.28 33.08 -30.70
CA GLY A 95 -33.58 34.18 -31.34
C GLY A 95 -32.95 35.16 -30.36
N ASN A 96 -31.84 35.74 -30.83
CA ASN A 96 -31.05 36.83 -30.26
C ASN A 96 -29.86 36.42 -29.39
N HIS A 97 -28.83 35.79 -29.96
CA HIS A 97 -27.46 36.05 -29.53
C HIS A 97 -26.50 36.04 -30.73
N ALA A 98 -25.71 37.11 -30.81
CA ALA A 98 -24.70 37.32 -31.82
C ALA A 98 -23.58 36.27 -31.69
N ALA A 99 -23.20 35.69 -32.84
CA ALA A 99 -21.86 35.21 -33.16
C ALA A 99 -21.03 34.60 -32.01
N GLU A 100 -21.47 33.47 -31.47
CA GLU A 100 -20.55 32.51 -30.86
C GLU A 100 -20.54 31.28 -31.74
N LYS A 101 -19.72 31.38 -32.79
CA LYS A 101 -19.35 30.28 -33.66
C LYS A 101 -18.66 29.24 -32.77
N ASP A 102 -19.34 28.14 -32.56
CA ASP A 102 -18.85 26.83 -32.12
C ASP A 102 -17.33 26.80 -31.94
N ALA A 103 -16.88 27.06 -30.71
CA ALA A 103 -15.54 26.69 -30.30
C ALA A 103 -15.55 25.17 -30.02
N SER A 104 -15.74 24.39 -31.07
CA SER A 104 -15.38 22.99 -31.09
C SER A 104 -13.94 22.94 -30.59
N ARG A 105 -13.69 22.31 -29.43
CA ARG A 105 -12.33 22.03 -28.93
C ARG A 105 -11.56 21.05 -29.83
N GLN A 106 -12.07 20.80 -31.02
CA GLN A 106 -11.46 19.96 -32.03
C GLN A 106 -10.31 20.74 -32.62
N VAL A 107 -9.09 20.28 -32.31
CA VAL A 107 -7.87 20.81 -32.90
C VAL A 107 -8.00 20.65 -34.42
N PRO A 108 -7.80 21.72 -35.22
CA PRO A 108 -7.78 21.61 -36.67
C PRO A 108 -6.77 20.56 -37.12
N ASP A 109 -7.10 19.79 -38.16
CA ASP A 109 -6.24 18.70 -38.66
C ASP A 109 -4.82 19.20 -39.00
N GLU A 110 -4.67 20.47 -39.41
CA GLU A 110 -3.38 21.12 -39.71
C GLU A 110 -2.50 21.36 -38.48
N ASP A 111 -3.09 21.42 -37.28
CA ASP A 111 -2.38 21.65 -36.01
C ASP A 111 -2.35 20.40 -35.12
N LEU A 112 -2.91 19.26 -35.57
CA LEU A 112 -2.88 18.00 -34.83
C LEU A 112 -1.44 17.55 -34.57
N ASP A 113 -0.59 17.63 -35.60
CA ASP A 113 0.80 17.21 -35.53
C ASP A 113 1.61 18.01 -34.49
N LYS A 114 1.32 19.30 -34.31
CA LYS A 114 1.95 20.15 -33.27
C LYS A 114 1.56 19.75 -31.85
N VAL A 115 0.34 19.28 -31.63
CA VAL A 115 -0.14 18.89 -30.29
C VAL A 115 0.53 17.60 -29.83
N PHE A 116 0.90 16.74 -30.77
CA PHE A 116 1.64 15.50 -30.50
C PHE A 116 3.17 15.66 -30.64
N GLU A 117 3.65 16.87 -30.90
CA GLU A 117 5.09 17.14 -30.96
C GLU A 117 5.67 17.06 -29.53
N ASP A 118 6.51 16.05 -29.31
CA ASP A 118 7.17 15.82 -28.03
C ASP A 118 8.20 16.94 -27.79
N ASN A 119 7.87 17.86 -26.89
CA ASN A 119 8.70 19.02 -26.55
C ASN A 119 9.91 18.66 -25.64
N ARG A 120 10.21 17.37 -25.45
CA ARG A 120 11.43 16.95 -24.79
C ARG A 120 12.61 17.27 -25.71
N ALA A 121 13.26 18.40 -25.45
CA ALA A 121 14.58 18.68 -25.99
C ALA A 121 15.56 17.63 -25.43
N TYR A 122 15.83 16.59 -26.20
CA TYR A 122 16.97 15.72 -25.95
C TYR A 122 18.20 16.45 -26.48
N ASP A 123 18.81 17.28 -25.63
CA ASP A 123 20.17 17.77 -25.86
C ASP A 123 21.06 16.53 -25.97
N THR A 124 21.47 16.22 -27.21
CA THR A 124 22.06 14.94 -27.61
C THR A 124 23.52 14.78 -27.12
N ASP A 125 24.00 15.70 -26.28
CA ASP A 125 25.42 15.78 -25.88
C ASP A 125 25.64 15.70 -24.35
N GLU A 126 24.61 15.43 -23.55
CA GLU A 126 24.80 15.11 -22.13
C GLU A 126 24.55 13.62 -21.92
N ASP A 127 25.59 12.91 -21.49
CA ASP A 127 25.49 11.54 -20.96
C ASP A 127 24.52 11.56 -19.76
N PHE A 128 23.23 11.41 -20.04
CA PHE A 128 22.19 11.26 -19.03
C PHE A 128 22.35 9.89 -18.37
N ASP A 129 23.32 9.77 -17.47
CA ASP A 129 23.35 8.81 -16.35
C ASP A 129 22.32 9.21 -15.26
N GLU A 130 21.23 9.87 -15.64
CA GLU A 130 20.19 10.24 -14.70
C GLU A 130 19.21 9.08 -14.58
N GLU A 131 19.45 8.29 -13.52
CA GLU A 131 18.57 7.21 -13.09
C GLU A 131 17.11 7.71 -13.08
N PRO A 132 16.18 6.98 -13.73
CA PRO A 132 14.80 7.45 -13.87
C PRO A 132 14.24 7.78 -12.49
N PRO A 133 13.37 8.80 -12.36
CA PRO A 133 12.89 9.27 -11.06
C PRO A 133 12.28 8.11 -10.28
N GLN A 134 13.05 7.58 -9.34
CA GLN A 134 12.67 6.41 -8.57
C GLN A 134 11.65 6.87 -7.54
N ALA A 135 10.47 6.25 -7.56
CA ALA A 135 9.44 6.53 -6.58
C ALA A 135 10.03 6.29 -5.17
N GLY A 136 10.03 7.34 -4.35
CA GLY A 136 10.51 7.25 -2.98
C GLY A 136 9.62 6.35 -2.12
N GLY A 137 10.24 5.57 -1.24
CA GLY A 137 9.56 4.72 -0.27
C GLY A 137 10.29 3.39 -0.03
N SER A 138 9.72 2.58 0.87
CA SER A 138 10.20 1.23 1.15
C SER A 138 9.52 0.20 0.25
N THR A 139 10.30 -0.76 -0.27
CA THR A 139 9.79 -1.86 -1.11
C THR A 139 9.00 -2.87 -0.29
N PHE A 140 8.15 -3.68 -0.93
CA PHE A 140 7.34 -4.70 -0.24
C PHE A 140 8.20 -5.70 0.55
N ASP A 141 9.35 -6.10 0.00
CA ASP A 141 10.28 -7.02 0.66
C ASP A 141 10.93 -6.40 1.91
N GLU A 142 11.22 -5.11 1.89
CA GLU A 142 11.74 -4.38 3.06
C GLU A 142 10.68 -4.26 4.14
N ILE A 143 9.42 -4.03 3.77
CA ILE A 143 8.29 -3.98 4.68
C ILE A 143 8.03 -5.35 5.32
N ASP A 144 8.06 -6.44 4.55
CA ASP A 144 7.93 -7.80 5.08
C ASP A 144 9.09 -8.16 6.01
N ARG A 145 10.32 -7.80 5.63
CA ARG A 145 11.51 -8.02 6.48
C ARG A 145 11.39 -7.24 7.79
N ALA A 146 10.97 -5.97 7.75
CA ALA A 146 10.72 -5.16 8.95
C ALA A 146 9.62 -5.76 9.84
N ALA A 147 8.55 -6.32 9.25
CA ALA A 147 7.50 -6.97 10.01
C ALA A 147 8.00 -8.25 10.73
N LYS A 148 8.90 -9.01 10.09
CA LYS A 148 9.53 -10.19 10.69
C LYS A 148 10.45 -9.82 11.84
N THR A 149 11.28 -8.78 11.68
CA THR A 149 12.20 -8.34 12.74
C THR A 149 11.48 -7.87 13.99
N VAL A 150 10.27 -7.29 13.88
CA VAL A 150 9.43 -6.94 15.05
C VAL A 150 9.03 -8.17 15.87
N LYS A 151 8.82 -9.32 15.24
CA LYS A 151 8.50 -10.58 15.93
C LYS A 151 9.75 -11.18 16.57
N ASP A 152 10.91 -11.00 15.96
CA ASP A 152 12.16 -11.58 16.39
C ASP A 152 12.86 -10.75 17.49
N ALA A 153 12.99 -11.35 18.67
CA ALA A 153 13.59 -10.67 19.83
C ALA A 153 15.09 -10.45 19.77
N ARG A 154 15.75 -11.20 18.90
CA ARG A 154 17.21 -11.28 18.78
C ARG A 154 17.61 -10.98 17.33
N ALA A 155 16.86 -10.09 16.68
CA ALA A 155 17.21 -9.60 15.35
C ALA A 155 18.59 -8.93 15.39
N GLU A 156 19.30 -8.99 14.27
CA GLU A 156 20.59 -8.33 14.11
C GLU A 156 20.43 -6.80 14.23
N GLU A 157 21.48 -6.11 14.68
CA GLU A 157 21.45 -4.64 14.80
C GLU A 157 21.22 -3.94 13.45
N THR A 158 21.76 -4.49 12.36
CA THR A 158 21.55 -3.96 11.00
C THR A 158 20.08 -4.09 10.57
N ASP A 159 19.47 -5.24 10.80
CA ASP A 159 18.05 -5.51 10.57
C ASP A 159 17.15 -4.61 11.42
N VAL A 160 17.54 -4.33 12.67
CA VAL A 160 16.82 -3.41 13.57
C VAL A 160 16.86 -1.97 13.03
N LEU A 161 18.01 -1.52 12.53
CA LEU A 161 18.16 -0.19 11.93
C LEU A 161 17.39 -0.06 10.62
N GLN A 162 17.46 -1.07 9.74
CA GLN A 162 16.69 -1.08 8.50
C GLN A 162 15.19 -1.11 8.78
N ALA A 163 14.72 -1.92 9.73
CA ALA A 163 13.34 -1.92 10.16
C ALA A 163 12.93 -0.56 10.74
N GLY A 164 13.80 0.08 11.52
CA GLY A 164 13.59 1.44 12.03
C GLY A 164 13.38 2.47 10.92
N LYS A 165 14.17 2.40 9.84
CA LYS A 165 13.98 3.24 8.64
C LYS A 165 12.60 3.03 8.02
N VAL A 166 12.24 1.77 7.78
CA VAL A 166 10.97 1.40 7.16
C VAL A 166 9.79 1.85 8.02
N PHE A 167 9.83 1.62 9.33
CA PHE A 167 8.75 2.04 10.23
C PHE A 167 8.66 3.55 10.40
N HIS A 168 9.76 4.29 10.27
CA HIS A 168 9.73 5.74 10.24
C HIS A 168 9.05 6.27 8.96
N GLU A 169 9.34 5.68 7.80
CA GLU A 169 8.69 6.03 6.53
C GLU A 169 7.20 5.65 6.52
N LEU A 170 6.83 4.56 7.19
CA LEU A 170 5.44 4.09 7.30
C LEU A 170 4.65 4.78 8.42
N GLU A 171 5.25 5.72 9.15
CA GLU A 171 4.57 6.44 10.23
C GLU A 171 3.31 7.15 9.71
N GLY A 172 2.18 6.98 10.41
CA GLY A 172 0.89 7.52 9.97
C GLY A 172 0.09 6.61 9.03
N THR A 173 0.64 5.47 8.60
CA THR A 173 -0.13 4.45 7.86
C THR A 173 -0.88 3.50 8.79
N GLU A 174 -1.93 2.83 8.28
CA GLU A 174 -2.66 1.82 9.05
C GLU A 174 -1.81 0.57 9.34
N PHE A 175 -0.86 0.24 8.47
CA PHE A 175 0.09 -0.84 8.70
C PHE A 175 0.96 -0.58 9.94
N TYR A 176 1.46 0.65 10.08
CA TYR A 176 2.17 1.07 11.28
C TYR A 176 1.30 0.97 12.54
N ASN A 177 0.04 1.42 12.45
CA ASN A 177 -0.92 1.33 13.56
C ASN A 177 -1.24 -0.12 13.96
N MET A 178 -1.18 -1.09 13.04
CA MET A 178 -1.44 -2.50 13.34
C MET A 178 -0.47 -3.09 14.37
N PHE A 179 0.80 -2.68 14.36
CA PHE A 179 1.78 -3.14 15.36
C PHE A 179 1.62 -2.46 16.72
N ARG A 180 0.95 -1.31 16.75
CA ARG A 180 0.70 -0.54 17.97
C ARG A 180 -0.61 -0.94 18.65
N ARG A 181 -1.64 -1.25 17.87
CA ARG A 181 -2.93 -1.69 18.38
C ARG A 181 -2.84 -3.14 18.86
N ASN A 182 -3.35 -3.41 20.07
CA ASN A 182 -3.51 -4.75 20.66
C ASN A 182 -2.23 -5.47 21.16
N ASN A 183 -1.02 -4.90 21.02
CA ASN A 183 0.17 -5.53 21.59
C ASN A 183 1.25 -4.53 22.02
N ALA A 184 1.27 -4.18 23.31
CA ALA A 184 2.26 -3.26 23.88
C ALA A 184 3.72 -3.70 23.67
N ARG A 185 3.98 -5.00 23.51
CA ARG A 185 5.32 -5.52 23.22
C ARG A 185 5.77 -5.13 21.81
N TYR A 186 4.88 -5.22 20.82
CA TYR A 186 5.20 -4.83 19.45
C TYR A 186 5.27 -3.31 19.31
N GLU A 187 4.41 -2.58 20.00
CA GLU A 187 4.50 -1.12 20.07
C GLU A 187 5.87 -0.67 20.58
N ALA A 188 6.33 -1.21 21.71
CA ALA A 188 7.63 -0.87 22.28
C ALA A 188 8.80 -1.25 21.36
N ARG A 189 8.68 -2.33 20.60
CA ARG A 189 9.70 -2.75 19.63
C ARG A 189 9.79 -1.86 18.42
N VAL A 190 8.65 -1.56 17.80
CA VAL A 190 8.58 -0.65 16.66
C VAL A 190 9.11 0.73 17.07
N SER A 191 8.68 1.24 18.23
CA SER A 191 9.18 2.50 18.77
C SER A 191 10.70 2.45 19.00
N GLY A 192 11.22 1.38 19.61
CA GLY A 192 12.65 1.20 19.84
C GLY A 192 13.48 1.09 18.56
N MET A 193 12.95 0.45 17.51
CA MET A 193 13.58 0.38 16.19
C MET A 193 13.66 1.76 15.53
N VAL A 194 12.55 2.52 15.55
CA VAL A 194 12.51 3.90 15.02
C VAL A 194 13.47 4.79 15.80
N ASP A 195 13.49 4.69 17.14
CA ASP A 195 14.40 5.46 17.98
C ASP A 195 15.88 5.13 17.68
N ALA A 196 16.21 3.86 17.46
CA ALA A 196 17.56 3.44 17.09
C ALA A 196 17.99 4.03 15.73
N TYR A 197 17.08 4.04 14.76
CA TYR A 197 17.31 4.67 13.46
C TYR A 197 17.47 6.20 13.57
N LEU A 198 16.58 6.88 14.31
CA LEU A 198 16.69 8.32 14.54
C LEU A 198 17.95 8.68 15.35
N ALA A 199 18.42 7.79 16.22
CA ALA A 199 19.68 7.97 16.93
C ALA A 199 20.91 7.80 16.02
N SER A 200 20.83 6.94 14.99
CA SER A 200 21.94 6.75 14.03
C SER A 200 22.06 7.93 13.05
N ILE A 201 20.94 8.55 12.67
CA ILE A 201 20.92 9.71 11.76
C ILE A 201 21.15 11.02 12.49
N ARG A 202 20.75 11.10 13.77
CA ARG A 202 21.01 12.31 14.55
C ARG A 202 22.50 12.60 14.45
N PRO A 203 22.90 13.79 13.96
CA PRO A 203 24.29 14.16 14.04
C PRO A 203 24.60 14.14 15.53
N VAL A 204 25.42 13.18 15.95
CA VAL A 204 26.14 13.31 17.20
C VAL A 204 26.78 14.68 17.06
N GLN A 205 26.25 15.68 17.77
CA GLN A 205 27.06 16.83 18.11
C GLN A 205 28.23 16.20 18.87
N LYS A 206 29.27 15.80 18.12
CA LYS A 206 30.62 15.77 18.62
C LYS A 206 30.74 17.18 19.12
N ARG A 207 30.49 17.38 20.42
CA ARG A 207 30.77 18.66 21.06
C ARG A 207 32.17 18.95 20.57
N PRO A 208 32.39 19.96 19.71
CA PRO A 208 33.75 20.40 19.54
C PRO A 208 34.15 20.69 20.97
N ARG A 209 35.28 20.15 21.43
CA ARG A 209 35.95 20.72 22.59
C ARG A 209 36.35 22.13 22.15
N MET A 210 35.38 23.04 22.07
CA MET A 210 35.58 24.46 21.96
C MET A 210 36.22 24.81 23.29
N LYS A 211 37.52 25.07 23.21
CA LYS A 211 38.20 25.88 24.19
C LYS A 211 37.31 27.08 24.48
N ALA A 212 37.04 27.31 25.75
CA ALA A 212 36.32 28.48 26.20
C ALA A 212 36.99 29.74 25.64
N ALA A 213 36.35 30.39 24.66
CA ALA A 213 36.54 31.79 24.27
C ALA A 213 35.71 32.07 23.01
N ALA A 214 34.51 32.60 23.21
CA ALA A 214 33.85 33.58 22.33
C ALA A 214 32.39 33.71 22.76
N GLN A 215 32.14 34.30 23.93
CA GLN A 215 30.92 35.08 24.09
C GLN A 215 31.08 36.27 23.13
N LYS A 216 30.44 36.20 21.97
CA LYS A 216 30.42 37.33 21.04
C LYS A 216 29.48 38.39 21.59
N GLU A 217 30.08 39.53 21.90
CA GLU A 217 29.50 40.78 22.34
C GLU A 217 28.45 41.29 21.31
N TYR A 218 27.17 40.98 21.53
CA TYR A 218 26.06 41.62 20.80
C TYR A 218 25.52 42.86 21.53
N GLU A 219 26.05 43.18 22.71
CA GLU A 219 25.62 44.34 23.51
C GLU A 219 26.11 45.68 22.95
N ASN A 220 27.16 45.67 22.11
CA ASN A 220 27.77 46.90 21.56
C ASN A 220 27.46 47.15 20.07
N PHE A 221 26.49 46.44 19.48
CA PHE A 221 26.11 46.70 18.09
C PHE A 221 25.13 47.88 18.02
N ASN A 222 25.63 49.05 17.60
CA ASN A 222 24.80 50.25 17.40
C ASN A 222 24.60 50.52 15.90
N ILE A 223 23.36 50.36 15.43
CA ILE A 223 22.99 50.61 14.03
C ILE A 223 23.18 52.06 13.57
N ARG A 224 23.38 53.01 14.50
CA ARG A 224 23.64 54.43 14.18
C ARG A 224 25.08 54.70 13.74
N ASP A 225 26.00 53.75 13.90
CA ASP A 225 27.38 53.90 13.44
C ASP A 225 27.51 53.75 11.91
N TYR A 226 26.41 53.45 11.21
CA TYR A 226 26.38 53.19 9.77
C TYR A 226 25.48 54.18 8.99
N VAL A 227 25.22 55.38 9.53
CA VAL A 227 24.48 56.47 8.86
C VAL A 227 25.36 57.68 8.62
#